data_AF-A0A7C3A676-F1
#
_entry.id   AF-A0A7C3A676-F1
#
_cell.length_a   1.000
_cell.length_b   1.000
_cell.length_c   1.000
_cell.angle_alpha   90.00
_cell.angle_beta   90.00
_cell.angle_gamma   90.00
#
_symmetry.space_group_name_H-M   'P 1'
#
loop_
_entity.id
_entity.type
_entity.pdbx_description
1 polymer ?
#
loop_
_entity_poly.entity_id
_entity_poly.type
_entity_poly.pdbx_seq_one_letter_code
_entity_poly.pdbx_strand_id
1 'polypeptide(L)'
;MEEEPLVRRHNPRFRTIAITSGKGGVGKTNFAANLGVALSQIGKKVIIFDADLGLANVDVFFDLHPKYNLKHVVSGEKEIEEILLEGPTGIKVVPASSGVEMMANLPERERRRLIVK
;
A
#
# COMPACT_ATOMS: atom_id res chain seq x y z
N MET A 1 29.77 -13.25 -3.77
CA MET A 1 29.42 -11.99 -3.08
C MET A 1 28.15 -12.31 -2.32
N GLU A 2 28.25 -12.49 -1.01
CA GLU A 2 27.08 -12.74 -0.16
C GLU A 2 26.30 -11.43 -0.06
N GLU A 3 25.04 -11.44 -0.50
CA GLU A 3 24.14 -10.29 -0.42
C GLU A 3 23.81 -10.02 1.06
N GLU A 4 24.15 -8.83 1.54
CA GLU A 4 23.75 -8.41 2.88
C GLU A 4 22.23 -8.37 2.99
N PRO A 5 21.64 -8.94 4.06
CA PRO A 5 20.20 -8.90 4.26
C PRO A 5 19.73 -7.45 4.40
N LEU A 6 18.68 -7.08 3.66
CA LEU A 6 17.94 -5.83 3.83
C LEU A 6 17.30 -5.78 5.23
N VAL A 7 18.09 -5.49 6.26
CA VAL A 7 17.61 -5.29 7.62
C VAL A 7 16.91 -3.94 7.68
N ARG A 8 15.60 -4.01 7.98
CA ARG A 8 14.67 -2.89 8.12
C ARG A 8 15.25 -1.83 9.06
N ARG A 9 15.51 -0.62 8.53
CA ARG A 9 15.65 0.57 9.36
C ARG A 9 14.30 0.83 10.02
N HIS A 10 14.22 0.61 11.33
CA HIS A 10 13.11 1.12 12.13
C HIS A 10 13.17 2.64 12.06
N ASN A 11 12.38 3.25 11.18
CA ASN A 11 12.29 4.71 11.11
C ASN A 11 11.34 5.15 12.24
N PRO A 12 11.83 5.77 13.32
CA PRO A 12 11.02 6.09 14.50
C PRO A 12 9.92 7.12 14.22
N ARG A 13 9.86 7.67 13.00
CA ARG A 13 8.90 8.69 12.59
C ARG A 13 7.52 8.15 12.19
N PHE A 14 7.38 6.87 11.82
CA PHE A 14 6.12 6.33 11.31
C PHE A 14 5.87 4.90 11.82
N ARG A 15 4.67 4.64 12.35
CA ARG A 15 4.28 3.29 12.80
C ARG A 15 3.70 2.51 11.62
N THR A 16 4.34 1.38 11.29
CA THR A 16 3.86 0.46 10.25
C THR A 16 3.17 -0.75 10.87
N ILE A 17 1.98 -1.09 10.38
CA ILE A 17 1.21 -2.26 10.81
C ILE A 17 0.88 -3.10 9.58
N ALA A 18 1.32 -4.36 9.57
CA ALA A 18 0.98 -5.32 8.51
C ALA A 18 -0.17 -6.22 8.98
N ILE A 19 -1.24 -6.29 8.18
CA ILE A 19 -2.41 -7.14 8.43
C ILE A 19 -2.36 -8.30 7.43
N THR A 20 -2.28 -9.53 7.93
CA THR A 20 -2.12 -10.74 7.11
C THR A 20 -2.95 -11.92 7.64
N SER A 21 -3.08 -12.99 6.85
CA SER A 21 -3.80 -14.21 7.19
C SER A 21 -3.41 -15.35 6.27
N GLY A 22 -3.48 -16.60 6.73
CA GLY A 22 -3.24 -17.79 5.89
C GLY A 22 -4.39 -18.21 4.96
N LYS A 23 -5.57 -17.57 5.03
CA LYS A 23 -6.76 -17.92 4.23
C LYS A 23 -7.36 -16.71 3.52
N GLY A 24 -7.93 -16.93 2.33
CA GLY A 24 -8.75 -15.93 1.63
C GLY A 24 -10.07 -15.67 2.37
N GLY A 25 -10.68 -14.50 2.15
CA GLY A 25 -12.04 -14.22 2.62
C GLY A 25 -12.22 -13.94 4.13
N VAL A 26 -11.17 -13.95 4.95
CA VAL A 26 -11.28 -13.73 6.41
C VAL A 26 -11.53 -12.28 6.85
N GLY A 27 -11.72 -11.36 5.91
CA GLY A 27 -12.03 -9.95 6.21
C GLY A 27 -10.83 -9.03 6.47
N LYS A 28 -9.61 -9.39 6.05
CA LYS A 28 -8.39 -8.54 6.21
C LYS A 28 -8.60 -7.10 5.74
N THR A 29 -9.09 -6.92 4.51
CA THR A 29 -9.31 -5.61 3.91
C THR A 29 -10.32 -4.80 4.70
N ASN A 30 -11.45 -5.43 5.08
CA ASN A 30 -12.46 -4.81 5.94
C ASN A 30 -11.85 -4.33 7.26
N PHE A 31 -11.06 -5.16 7.91
CA PHE A 31 -10.39 -4.82 9.16
C PHE A 31 -9.38 -3.67 8.96
N ALA A 32 -8.53 -3.74 7.93
CA ALA A 32 -7.54 -2.71 7.63
C ALA A 32 -8.17 -1.35 7.32
N ALA A 33 -9.22 -1.34 6.49
CA ALA A 33 -9.97 -0.17 6.10
C ALA A 33 -10.60 0.53 7.33
N ASN A 34 -11.35 -0.23 8.13
CA ASN A 34 -12.03 0.32 9.31
C ASN A 34 -11.05 0.73 10.41
N LEU A 35 -9.96 -0.03 10.61
CA LEU A 35 -8.91 0.37 11.54
C LEU A 35 -8.29 1.71 11.12
N GLY A 36 -8.04 1.89 9.82
CA GLY A 36 -7.51 3.15 9.30
C GLY A 36 -8.45 4.33 9.53
N VAL A 37 -9.74 4.15 9.26
CA VAL A 37 -10.78 5.15 9.53
C VAL A 37 -10.85 5.50 11.03
N ALA A 38 -10.90 4.49 11.91
CA ALA A 38 -10.96 4.70 13.35
C ALA A 38 -9.72 5.44 13.88
N LEU A 39 -8.53 5.11 13.38
CA LEU A 39 -7.30 5.81 13.72
C LEU A 39 -7.31 7.27 13.22
N SER A 40 -7.86 7.52 12.03
CA SER A 40 -8.00 8.87 11.49
C SER A 40 -8.95 9.73 12.32
N GLN A 41 -10.08 9.16 12.74
CA GLN A 41 -11.07 9.84 13.57
C GLN A 41 -10.51 10.28 14.94
N ILE A 42 -9.50 9.59 15.47
CA ILE A 42 -8.79 10.00 16.70
C ILE A 42 -7.57 10.90 16.42
N GLY A 43 -7.49 11.51 15.24
CA GLY A 43 -6.50 12.50 14.85
C GLY A 43 -5.15 11.95 14.39
N LYS A 44 -5.06 10.65 14.06
CA LYS A 44 -3.82 10.09 13.47
C LYS A 44 -3.80 10.32 11.97
N LYS A 45 -2.61 10.63 11.44
CA LYS A 45 -2.38 10.63 9.99
C LYS A 45 -2.19 9.19 9.54
N VAL A 46 -3.08 8.70 8.70
CA VAL A 46 -3.12 7.31 8.25
C VAL A 46 -2.97 7.24 6.74
N ILE A 47 -2.09 6.33 6.30
CA ILE A 47 -1.99 5.89 4.92
C ILE A 47 -2.31 4.39 4.90
N ILE A 48 -3.26 3.99 4.07
CA ILE A 48 -3.55 2.59 3.79
C ILE A 48 -2.82 2.20 2.52
N PHE A 49 -2.02 1.15 2.62
CA PHE A 49 -1.34 0.52 1.50
C PHE A 49 -1.97 -0.84 1.28
N ASP A 50 -2.69 -1.03 0.18
CA ASP A 50 -3.26 -2.33 -0.17
C ASP A 50 -2.18 -3.18 -0.85
N ALA A 51 -1.75 -4.25 -0.19
CA ALA A 51 -0.75 -5.18 -0.70
C ALA A 51 -1.40 -6.40 -1.39
N ASP A 52 -2.73 -6.42 -1.52
CA ASP A 52 -3.44 -7.48 -2.25
C ASP A 52 -3.45 -7.15 -3.76
N LEU A 53 -2.33 -7.47 -4.41
CA LEU A 53 -2.05 -7.16 -5.82
C LEU A 53 -2.86 -8.04 -6.81
N GLY A 54 -3.65 -9.00 -6.30
CA GLY A 54 -4.54 -9.83 -7.11
C GLY A 54 -5.88 -9.15 -7.39
N LEU A 55 -6.43 -8.48 -6.38
CA LEU A 55 -7.71 -7.75 -6.42
C LEU A 55 -7.56 -6.54 -5.51
N ALA A 56 -7.34 -5.36 -6.08
CA ALA A 56 -7.34 -4.12 -5.30
C ALA A 56 -8.73 -3.97 -4.67
N ASN A 57 -8.78 -3.99 -3.34
CA ASN A 57 -10.03 -4.10 -2.61
C ASN A 57 -10.31 -2.84 -1.79
N VAL A 58 -9.29 -2.08 -1.39
CA VAL A 58 -9.49 -0.86 -0.60
C VAL A 58 -10.09 0.29 -1.41
N ASP A 59 -9.69 0.43 -2.67
CA ASP A 59 -10.28 1.40 -3.60
C ASP A 59 -11.75 1.07 -3.87
N VAL A 60 -12.09 -0.19 -4.16
CA VAL A 60 -13.49 -0.63 -4.30
C VAL A 60 -14.27 -0.44 -3.00
N PHE A 61 -13.67 -0.78 -1.85
CA PHE A 61 -14.32 -0.66 -0.55
C PHE A 61 -14.73 0.77 -0.20
N PHE A 62 -13.93 1.75 -0.64
CA PHE A 62 -14.20 3.17 -0.42
C PHE A 62 -14.78 3.90 -1.64
N ASP A 63 -15.16 3.16 -2.70
CA ASP A 63 -15.65 3.71 -3.97
C ASP A 63 -14.70 4.75 -4.59
N LEU A 64 -13.40 4.44 -4.56
CA LEU A 64 -12.35 5.28 -5.13
C LEU A 64 -12.05 4.84 -6.56
N HIS A 65 -11.86 5.82 -7.44
CA HIS A 65 -11.55 5.59 -8.85
C HIS A 65 -10.13 6.09 -9.18
N PRO A 66 -9.08 5.28 -8.90
CA PRO A 66 -7.71 5.66 -9.21
C PRO A 66 -7.51 5.81 -10.72
N LYS A 67 -6.96 6.96 -11.15
CA LYS A 67 -6.46 7.15 -12.52
C LYS A 67 -5.12 6.48 -12.75
N TYR A 68 -4.30 6.43 -11.70
CA TYR A 68 -2.97 5.85 -11.66
C TYR A 68 -2.84 4.99 -10.42
N ASN A 69 -1.92 4.03 -10.44
CA ASN A 69 -1.69 3.09 -9.36
C ASN A 69 -0.20 2.79 -9.20
N LEU A 70 0.13 1.93 -8.23
CA LEU A 70 1.51 1.62 -7.89
C LEU A 70 2.37 1.14 -9.07
N LYS A 71 1.77 0.52 -10.10
CA LYS A 71 2.50 0.10 -11.30
C LYS A 71 3.14 1.29 -12.02
N HIS A 72 2.44 2.42 -12.11
CA HIS A 72 2.94 3.63 -12.75
C HIS A 72 4.12 4.24 -11.98
N VAL A 73 4.14 4.06 -10.66
CA VAL A 73 5.28 4.47 -9.82
C VAL A 73 6.47 3.56 -10.05
N VAL A 74 6.22 2.25 -10.08
CA VAL A 74 7.26 1.25 -10.33
C VAL A 74 7.88 1.44 -11.72
N SER A 75 7.08 1.71 -12.76
CA SER A 75 7.57 1.98 -14.11
C SER A 75 8.29 3.33 -14.24
N GLY A 76 8.09 4.24 -13.28
CA GLY A 76 8.68 5.58 -13.25
C GLY A 76 7.90 6.60 -14.09
N GLU A 77 6.64 6.28 -14.42
CA GLU A 77 5.72 7.19 -15.11
C GLU A 77 5.09 8.21 -14.16
N LYS A 78 5.03 7.88 -12.86
CA LYS A 78 4.43 8.69 -11.81
C LYS A 78 5.24 8.67 -10.52
N GLU A 79 5.17 9.76 -9.75
CA GLU A 79 5.63 9.81 -8.37
C GLU A 79 4.56 9.25 -7.42
N ILE A 80 4.97 8.81 -6.23
CA ILE A 80 4.05 8.20 -5.25
C ILE A 80 2.96 9.19 -4.81
N GLU A 81 3.29 10.47 -4.72
CA GLU A 81 2.36 11.53 -4.36
C GLU A 81 1.26 11.74 -5.41
N GLU A 82 1.53 11.45 -6.69
CA GLU A 82 0.57 11.61 -7.78
C GLU A 82 -0.49 10.50 -7.81
N ILE A 83 -0.26 9.39 -7.09
CA ILE A 83 -1.20 8.27 -7.04
C ILE A 83 -1.99 8.22 -5.73
N LEU A 84 -1.68 9.07 -4.75
CA LEU A 84 -2.39 9.09 -3.46
C LEU A 84 -3.84 9.55 -3.65
N LEU A 85 -4.76 8.70 -3.20
CA LEU A 85 -6.18 9.02 -3.14
C LEU A 85 -6.58 9.46 -1.75
N GLU A 86 -7.59 10.31 -1.67
CA GLU A 86 -8.22 10.69 -0.40
C GLU A 86 -9.45 9.83 -0.16
N GLY A 87 -9.46 9.14 0.97
CA GLY A 87 -10.58 8.34 1.44
C GLY A 87 -11.36 9.03 2.55
N PRO A 88 -12.35 8.32 3.14
CA PRO A 88 -13.16 8.84 4.22
C PRO A 88 -12.33 9.32 5.41
N THR A 89 -12.80 10.36 6.09
CA THR A 89 -12.15 10.90 7.32
C THR A 89 -10.70 11.37 7.12
N GLY A 90 -10.28 11.66 5.88
CA GLY A 90 -8.96 12.19 5.56
C GLY A 90 -7.84 11.13 5.52
N ILE A 91 -8.18 9.84 5.52
CA ILE A 91 -7.19 8.79 5.25
C ILE A 91 -6.65 8.96 3.82
N LYS A 92 -5.38 8.62 3.62
CA LYS A 92 -4.82 8.49 2.28
C LYS A 92 -4.75 7.02 1.89
N VAL A 93 -5.00 6.72 0.63
CA VAL A 93 -4.93 5.37 0.08
C VAL A 93 -3.90 5.35 -1.03
N VAL A 94 -2.98 4.39 -0.98
CA VAL A 94 -2.09 4.04 -2.09
C VAL A 94 -2.78 2.93 -2.89
N PRO A 95 -3.30 3.23 -4.10
CA PRO A 95 -3.96 2.24 -4.93
C PRO A 95 -2.98 1.17 -5.40
N ALA A 96 -3.34 -0.09 -5.12
CA ALA A 96 -2.62 -1.25 -5.61
C ALA A 96 -2.79 -1.39 -7.14
N SER A 97 -1.93 -2.20 -7.76
CA SER A 97 -2.19 -2.69 -9.12
C SER A 97 -3.00 -3.97 -9.00
N SER A 98 -4.24 -4.01 -9.52
CA SER A 98 -5.02 -5.23 -9.63
C SER A 98 -4.47 -6.12 -10.77
N GLY A 99 -4.44 -7.44 -10.56
CA GLY A 99 -4.17 -8.42 -11.61
C GLY A 99 -2.74 -8.46 -12.17
N VAL A 100 -1.74 -7.97 -11.42
CA VAL A 100 -0.35 -7.91 -11.91
C VAL A 100 0.57 -8.78 -11.05
N GLU A 101 0.79 -10.02 -11.49
CA GLU A 101 1.74 -10.98 -10.91
C GLU A 101 3.17 -10.41 -10.80
N MET A 102 3.55 -9.51 -11.72
CA MET A 102 4.83 -8.79 -11.72
C MET A 102 5.08 -8.01 -10.42
N MET A 103 4.03 -7.56 -9.72
CA MET A 103 4.19 -6.85 -8.45
C MET A 103 4.54 -7.79 -7.28
N ALA A 104 4.11 -9.06 -7.35
CA ALA A 104 4.49 -10.07 -6.37
C ALA A 104 5.96 -10.48 -6.52
N ASN A 105 6.50 -10.37 -7.74
CA ASN A 105 7.87 -10.70 -8.11
C ASN A 105 8.62 -9.50 -8.71
N LEU A 106 8.62 -8.37 -8.02
CA LEU A 106 9.32 -7.16 -8.45
C LEU A 106 10.84 -7.39 -8.57
N PRO A 107 11.44 -7.19 -9.76
CA PRO A 107 12.89 -7.16 -9.90
C PRO A 107 13.52 -6.13 -8.98
N GLU A 108 14.76 -6.36 -8.53
CA GLU A 108 15.41 -5.49 -7.53
C GLU A 108 15.47 -4.02 -7.94
N ARG A 109 15.69 -3.74 -9.24
CA ARG A 109 15.73 -2.38 -9.80
C ARG A 109 14.42 -1.62 -9.55
N GLU A 110 13.29 -2.31 -9.69
CA GLU A 110 11.96 -1.78 -9.51
C GLU A 110 11.61 -1.65 -8.02
N ARG A 111 12.01 -2.62 -7.21
CA ARG A 111 11.88 -2.57 -5.74
C ARG A 111 12.59 -1.37 -5.13
N ARG A 112 13.78 -0.99 -5.64
CA ARG A 112 14.50 0.21 -5.16
C ARG A 112 13.70 1.50 -5.34
N ARG A 113 12.82 1.59 -6.35
CA ARG A 113 11.98 2.78 -6.54
C ARG A 113 10.90 2.96 -5.47
N LEU A 114 10.52 1.88 -4.78
CA LEU A 114 9.58 1.93 -3.67
C LEU A 114 10.24 2.19 -2.31
N ILE A 115 11.53 1.87 -2.18
CA ILE A 115 12.24 1.85 -0.89
C ILE A 115 13.16 3.08 -0.71
N VAL A 116 13.44 3.84 -1.77
CA VAL A 116 14.47 4.89 -1.74
C VAL A 116 13.87 6.30 -1.82
N LYS A 117 13.76 6.92 -0.64
CA LYS A 117 14.17 8.31 -0.35
C LYS A 117 14.50 8.45 1.14
#